data_AF-A0A554ND61-F1
#
_entry.id   AF-A0A554ND61-F1
#
_cell.length_a   1.000
_cell.length_b   1.000
_cell.length_c   1.000
_cell.angle_alpha   90.00
_cell.angle_beta   90.00
_cell.angle_gamma   90.00
#
_symmetry.space_group_name_H-M   'P 1'
#
loop_
_entity.id
_entity.type
_entity.pdbx_description
1 polymer ?
#
loop_
_entity_poly.entity_id
_entity_poly.type
_entity_poly.pdbx_seq_one_letter_code
_entity_poly.pdbx_strand_id
1 'polypeptide(L)'
;MSRSALVENVTAMLEDAGFLVSDRCAIRPKSFDVAARRSKDTVLLKMLVNIDAFDGPTGAEMRRLGTYLGATPLVVGLRTRDEELKPGVVYFRHGVPVLSPDTAMDLFLEEVPPLIYAAPGGLYVNIDSQVLVDAREDRDWSLGRLAQELGVSRRTVSKYEDGMNASVEVAAELEDVFDAPLTSPVEVLDGAGEVREGDPTPEDPAADPDDEPVIAVLTRVGYDVHPTDRAPFKAVGEAERTNTASMLTGHSSFDRTAEKRARIMSSVGAVTRTRSVYVVDRATRDNVEGTALVEREEIARVEDADDLRDLIQDRVDTDVEEPA
;
A
#
# COMPACT_ATOMS: atom_id res chain seq x y z
N MET A 1 22.58 4.91 -9.70
CA MET A 1 22.18 3.63 -9.07
C MET A 1 21.41 2.77 -10.08
N SER A 2 21.65 1.46 -10.14
CA SER A 2 20.85 0.56 -10.99
C SER A 2 19.51 0.24 -10.33
N ARG A 3 18.54 -0.29 -11.10
CA ARG A 3 17.26 -0.75 -10.52
C ARG A 3 17.45 -1.89 -9.52
N SER A 4 18.39 -2.81 -9.77
CA SER A 4 18.65 -3.93 -8.84
C SER A 4 19.15 -3.42 -7.50
N ALA A 5 20.13 -2.51 -7.53
CA ALA A 5 20.71 -1.89 -6.34
C ALA A 5 19.67 -1.07 -5.55
N LEU A 6 18.78 -0.33 -6.24
CA LEU A 6 17.69 0.39 -5.58
C LEU A 6 16.81 -0.57 -4.77
N VAL A 7 16.41 -1.70 -5.37
CA VAL A 7 15.55 -2.65 -4.67
C VAL A 7 16.27 -3.32 -3.52
N GLU A 8 17.52 -3.75 -3.71
CA GLU A 8 18.30 -4.37 -2.65
C GLU A 8 18.49 -3.43 -1.46
N ASN A 9 18.84 -2.16 -1.72
CA ASN A 9 19.04 -1.17 -0.67
C ASN A 9 17.74 -0.85 0.08
N VAL A 10 16.62 -0.68 -0.63
CA VAL A 10 15.34 -0.34 -0.01
C VAL A 10 14.77 -1.54 0.75
N THR A 11 14.95 -2.76 0.25
CA THR A 11 14.58 -3.98 0.98
C THR A 11 15.40 -4.11 2.26
N ALA A 12 16.73 -3.94 2.20
CA ALA A 12 17.58 -3.98 3.39
C ALA A 12 17.20 -2.90 4.41
N MET A 13 16.90 -1.68 3.96
CA MET A 13 16.42 -0.60 4.84
C MET A 13 15.11 -0.96 5.56
N LEU A 14 14.16 -1.59 4.87
CA LEU A 14 12.91 -2.06 5.50
C LEU A 14 13.18 -3.13 6.55
N GLU A 15 14.08 -4.08 6.27
CA GLU A 15 14.48 -5.12 7.23
C GLU A 15 15.16 -4.50 8.46
N ASP A 16 16.09 -3.55 8.27
CA ASP A 16 16.75 -2.81 9.34
C ASP A 16 15.74 -1.99 10.17
N ALA A 17 14.70 -1.46 9.53
CA ALA A 17 13.57 -0.79 10.18
C ALA A 17 12.59 -1.75 10.89
N GLY A 18 12.87 -3.05 10.90
CA GLY A 18 12.09 -4.06 11.61
C GLY A 18 10.86 -4.58 10.85
N PHE A 19 10.78 -4.36 9.54
CA PHE A 19 9.73 -4.96 8.72
C PHE A 19 10.04 -6.42 8.41
N LEU A 20 9.02 -7.27 8.47
CA LEU A 20 9.01 -8.54 7.74
C LEU A 20 8.76 -8.22 6.26
N VAL A 21 9.70 -8.57 5.38
CA VAL A 21 9.62 -8.29 3.94
C VAL A 21 9.36 -9.58 3.15
N SER A 22 8.47 -9.51 2.16
CA SER A 22 8.17 -10.63 1.28
C SER A 22 9.28 -10.85 0.25
N ASP A 23 9.27 -12.02 -0.36
CA ASP A 23 10.03 -12.27 -1.57
C ASP A 23 9.68 -11.26 -2.66
N ARG A 24 10.66 -10.98 -3.51
CA ARG A 24 10.46 -10.09 -4.65
C ARG A 24 9.47 -10.73 -5.61
N CYS A 25 8.39 -10.01 -5.91
CA CYS A 25 7.43 -10.40 -6.94
C CYS A 25 8.14 -10.44 -8.30
N ALA A 26 8.63 -11.59 -8.75
CA ALA A 26 9.44 -11.72 -9.96
C ALA A 26 8.65 -12.31 -11.15
N ILE A 27 7.33 -12.08 -11.17
CA ILE A 27 6.39 -12.49 -12.20
C ILE A 27 5.70 -11.24 -12.77
N ARG A 28 5.37 -11.25 -14.07
CA ARG A 28 4.70 -10.14 -14.75
C ARG A 28 3.33 -10.59 -15.28
N PRO A 29 2.37 -9.66 -15.41
CA PRO A 29 2.41 -8.27 -14.92
C PRO A 29 2.42 -8.19 -13.38
N LYS A 30 2.93 -7.08 -12.83
CA LYS A 30 2.96 -6.85 -11.37
C LYS A 30 2.88 -5.37 -10.99
N SER A 31 2.15 -5.09 -9.91
CA SER A 31 1.93 -3.74 -9.44
C SER A 31 2.92 -3.28 -8.39
N PHE A 32 3.34 -4.18 -7.50
CA PHE A 32 4.35 -3.94 -6.47
C PHE A 32 5.58 -4.85 -6.66
N ASP A 33 6.69 -4.49 -6.01
CA ASP A 33 7.93 -5.26 -5.98
C ASP A 33 8.03 -6.17 -4.76
N VAL A 34 7.63 -5.68 -3.59
CA VAL A 34 7.59 -6.41 -2.30
C VAL A 34 6.39 -5.95 -1.47
N ALA A 35 5.89 -6.82 -0.60
CA ALA A 35 5.07 -6.44 0.54
C ALA A 35 5.97 -6.38 1.79
N ALA A 36 5.70 -5.48 2.72
CA ALA A 36 6.42 -5.43 3.99
C ALA A 36 5.45 -5.13 5.14
N ARG A 37 5.67 -5.72 6.32
CA ARG A 37 4.85 -5.46 7.52
C ARG A 37 5.68 -5.27 8.78
N ARG A 38 5.34 -4.23 9.56
CA ARG A 38 5.87 -3.98 10.90
C ARG A 38 4.70 -3.63 11.83
N SER A 39 4.50 -4.42 12.88
CA SER A 39 3.40 -4.21 13.84
C SER A 39 2.01 -4.17 13.18
N LYS A 40 1.38 -2.99 13.09
CA LYS A 40 0.11 -2.75 12.42
C LYS A 40 0.27 -2.27 10.97
N ASP A 41 1.45 -1.79 10.60
CA ASP A 41 1.70 -1.16 9.31
C ASP A 41 2.05 -2.24 8.29
N THR A 42 1.24 -2.35 7.24
CA THR A 42 1.55 -3.18 6.06
C THR A 42 1.69 -2.26 4.87
N VAL A 43 2.76 -2.40 4.08
CA VAL A 43 3.01 -1.58 2.89
C VAL A 43 3.19 -2.46 1.65
N LEU A 44 2.61 -2.02 0.52
CA LEU A 44 2.87 -2.59 -0.80
C LEU A 44 3.80 -1.64 -1.55
N LEU A 45 5.05 -2.05 -1.74
CA LEU A 45 6.10 -1.17 -2.22
C LEU A 45 6.43 -1.41 -3.69
N LYS A 46 6.37 -0.34 -4.50
CA LYS A 46 6.85 -0.32 -5.89
C LYS A 46 8.12 0.52 -5.98
N MET A 47 9.18 -0.03 -6.59
CA MET A 47 10.48 0.62 -6.69
C MET A 47 10.86 0.92 -8.14
N LEU A 48 11.13 2.20 -8.41
CA LEU A 48 11.37 2.73 -9.75
C LEU A 48 12.53 3.72 -9.76
N VAL A 49 13.48 3.56 -10.69
CA VAL A 49 14.52 4.58 -10.89
C VAL A 49 13.89 5.88 -11.41
N ASN A 50 12.98 5.78 -12.38
CA ASN A 50 12.21 6.91 -12.89
C ASN A 50 10.72 6.68 -12.56
N ILE A 51 10.14 7.57 -11.75
CA ILE A 51 8.75 7.46 -11.28
C ILE A 51 7.72 7.77 -12.38
N ASP A 52 8.12 8.39 -13.50
CA ASP A 52 7.24 8.61 -14.66
C ASP A 52 6.87 7.31 -15.40
N ALA A 53 7.54 6.20 -15.05
CA ALA A 53 7.16 4.87 -15.52
C ALA A 53 6.04 4.23 -14.69
N PHE A 54 5.60 4.87 -13.60
CA PHE A 54 4.44 4.43 -12.84
C PHE A 54 3.18 4.89 -13.56
N ASP A 55 2.42 3.93 -14.12
CA ASP A 55 1.24 4.21 -14.95
C ASP A 55 -0.07 4.13 -14.16
N GLY A 56 -1.13 4.72 -14.72
CA GLY A 56 -2.46 4.75 -14.11
C GLY A 56 -3.01 3.37 -13.74
N PRO A 57 -2.96 2.37 -14.64
CA PRO A 57 -3.42 1.02 -14.30
C PRO A 57 -2.63 0.35 -13.16
N THR A 58 -1.31 0.55 -13.06
CA THR A 58 -0.52 0.07 -11.91
C THR A 58 -0.94 0.78 -10.63
N GLY A 59 -1.11 2.11 -10.68
CA GLY A 59 -1.57 2.89 -9.53
C GLY A 59 -2.96 2.44 -9.04
N ALA A 60 -3.90 2.24 -9.97
CA ALA A 60 -5.24 1.77 -9.66
C ALA A 60 -5.22 0.38 -8.99
N GLU A 61 -4.47 -0.57 -9.55
CA GLU A 61 -4.30 -1.88 -8.94
C GLU A 61 -3.67 -1.80 -7.54
N MET A 62 -2.60 -1.02 -7.35
CA MET A 62 -1.98 -0.88 -6.02
C MET A 62 -2.94 -0.30 -4.99
N ARG A 63 -3.79 0.65 -5.38
CA ARG A 63 -4.81 1.22 -4.50
C ARG A 63 -5.89 0.22 -4.11
N ARG A 64 -6.37 -0.59 -5.07
CA ARG A 64 -7.28 -1.72 -4.81
C ARG A 64 -6.66 -2.73 -3.86
N LEU A 65 -5.48 -3.25 -4.19
CA LEU A 65 -4.75 -4.20 -3.35
C LEU A 65 -4.46 -3.66 -1.96
N GLY A 66 -4.16 -2.36 -1.85
CA GLY A 66 -3.99 -1.71 -0.55
C GLY A 66 -5.26 -1.72 0.28
N THR A 67 -6.41 -1.52 -0.37
CA THR A 67 -7.72 -1.64 0.29
C THR A 67 -7.95 -3.08 0.76
N TYR A 68 -7.85 -4.05 -0.15
CA TYR A 68 -8.25 -5.45 0.12
C TYR A 68 -7.31 -6.20 1.08
N LEU A 69 -6.06 -5.75 1.18
CA LEU A 69 -5.04 -6.36 2.04
C LEU A 69 -4.77 -5.55 3.31
N GLY A 70 -5.51 -4.46 3.54
CA GLY A 70 -5.26 -3.55 4.67
C GLY A 70 -3.83 -3.01 4.65
N ALA A 71 -3.35 -2.63 3.48
CA ALA A 71 -1.97 -2.23 3.24
C ALA A 71 -1.87 -0.87 2.55
N THR A 72 -0.81 -0.14 2.83
CA THR A 72 -0.55 1.17 2.24
C THR A 72 0.27 1.02 0.97
N PRO A 73 -0.28 1.39 -0.21
CA PRO A 73 0.49 1.41 -1.44
C PRO A 73 1.49 2.57 -1.39
N LEU A 74 2.74 2.29 -1.73
CA LEU A 74 3.83 3.28 -1.72
C LEU A 74 4.76 3.07 -2.90
N VAL A 75 5.27 4.17 -3.46
CA VAL A 75 6.36 4.12 -4.44
C VAL A 75 7.62 4.71 -3.81
N VAL A 76 8.75 4.03 -3.99
CA VAL A 76 10.08 4.61 -3.74
C VAL A 76 10.79 4.77 -5.07
N GLY A 77 11.26 5.98 -5.36
CA GLY A 77 11.99 6.24 -6.58
C GLY A 77 13.02 7.36 -6.48
N LEU A 78 13.87 7.46 -7.50
CA LEU A 78 15.02 8.37 -7.44
C LEU A 78 14.74 9.73 -8.09
N ARG A 79 13.98 9.72 -9.19
CA ARG A 79 13.83 10.91 -10.04
C ARG A 79 12.60 10.84 -10.93
N THR A 80 12.24 12.00 -11.46
CA THR A 80 11.42 12.11 -12.68
C THR A 80 12.34 12.07 -13.90
N ARG A 81 11.80 12.37 -15.09
CA ARG A 81 12.61 12.64 -16.29
C ARG A 81 13.53 13.85 -16.11
N ASP A 82 13.08 14.87 -15.39
CA ASP A 82 13.67 16.21 -15.42
C ASP A 82 14.55 16.48 -14.18
N GLU A 83 14.22 15.91 -13.02
CA GLU A 83 14.91 16.20 -11.76
C GLU A 83 14.90 15.02 -10.78
N GLU A 84 15.82 15.04 -9.82
CA GLU A 84 15.83 14.11 -8.68
C GLU A 84 14.71 14.45 -7.69
N LEU A 85 14.18 13.43 -7.02
CA LEU A 85 13.19 13.65 -5.97
C LEU A 85 13.87 14.29 -4.76
N LYS A 86 13.28 15.38 -4.26
CA LYS A 86 13.82 16.10 -3.11
C LYS A 86 13.58 15.30 -1.83
N PRO A 87 14.61 15.09 -0.99
CA PRO A 87 14.44 14.52 0.35
C PRO A 87 13.44 15.35 1.18
N GLY A 88 12.69 14.67 2.06
CA GLY A 88 11.66 15.28 2.91
C GLY A 88 10.36 15.67 2.20
N VAL A 89 10.25 15.47 0.88
CA VAL A 89 9.04 15.79 0.09
C VAL A 89 8.30 14.52 -0.33
N VAL A 90 6.99 14.50 -0.09
CA VAL A 90 6.06 13.48 -0.62
C VAL A 90 5.54 13.92 -1.97
N TYR A 91 5.71 13.09 -2.99
CA TYR A 91 5.10 13.28 -4.31
C TYR A 91 3.90 12.34 -4.45
N PHE A 92 3.00 12.62 -5.39
CA PHE A 92 1.86 11.74 -5.69
C PHE A 92 1.82 11.39 -7.17
N ARG A 93 1.62 10.10 -7.47
CA ARG A 93 1.38 9.60 -8.84
C ARG A 93 0.23 8.63 -8.79
N HIS A 94 -0.82 8.89 -9.56
CA HIS A 94 -2.01 8.03 -9.64
C HIS A 94 -2.64 7.73 -8.27
N GLY A 95 -2.63 8.71 -7.37
CA GLY A 95 -3.14 8.59 -6.00
C GLY A 95 -2.28 7.74 -5.04
N VAL A 96 -1.08 7.33 -5.46
CA VAL A 96 -0.12 6.62 -4.62
C VAL A 96 1.00 7.58 -4.20
N PRO A 97 1.33 7.66 -2.89
CA PRO A 97 2.45 8.45 -2.40
C PRO A 97 3.77 7.91 -2.95
N VAL A 98 4.69 8.83 -3.21
CA VAL A 98 6.00 8.58 -3.82
C VAL A 98 7.07 9.28 -3.00
N LEU A 99 8.04 8.52 -2.50
CA LEU A 99 9.14 8.98 -1.68
C LEU A 99 10.49 8.80 -2.38
N SER A 100 11.47 9.64 -2.05
CA SER A 100 12.87 9.31 -2.30
C SER A 100 13.35 8.23 -1.31
N PRO A 101 14.47 7.53 -1.57
CA PRO A 101 15.05 6.63 -0.60
C PRO A 101 15.41 7.32 0.73
N ASP A 102 15.87 8.56 0.67
CA ASP A 102 16.19 9.36 1.86
C ASP A 102 14.93 9.60 2.70
N THR A 103 13.83 10.06 2.08
CA THR A 103 12.56 10.25 2.79
C THR A 103 12.00 8.94 3.34
N ALA A 104 12.19 7.82 2.63
CA ALA A 104 11.78 6.51 3.14
C ALA A 104 12.62 6.04 4.33
N MET A 105 13.93 6.32 4.32
CA MET A 105 14.82 6.05 5.46
C MET A 105 14.41 6.88 6.67
N ASP A 106 14.20 8.19 6.50
CA ASP A 106 13.71 9.07 7.57
C ASP A 106 12.38 8.56 8.15
N LEU A 107 11.42 8.22 7.29
CA LEU A 107 10.10 7.75 7.70
C LEU A 107 10.15 6.41 8.44
N PHE A 108 10.84 5.41 7.90
CA PHE A 108 10.75 4.04 8.40
C PHE A 108 11.78 3.71 9.46
N LEU A 109 13.01 4.22 9.31
CA LEU A 109 14.14 3.89 10.20
C LEU A 109 14.29 4.91 11.32
N GLU A 110 14.29 6.20 10.98
CA GLU A 110 14.47 7.29 11.96
C GLU A 110 13.15 7.73 12.61
N GLU A 111 12.02 7.21 12.13
CA GLU A 111 10.66 7.55 12.58
C GLU A 111 10.34 9.05 12.47
N VAL A 112 10.92 9.71 11.46
CA VAL A 112 10.72 11.13 11.13
C VAL A 112 9.79 11.25 9.92
N PRO A 113 8.51 11.61 10.11
CA PRO A 113 7.57 11.73 9.00
C PRO A 113 7.86 12.99 8.16
N PRO A 114 7.61 12.96 6.84
CA PRO A 114 7.77 14.12 5.98
C PRO A 114 6.73 15.19 6.30
N LEU A 115 7.14 16.47 6.23
CA LEU A 115 6.24 17.62 6.45
C LEU A 115 5.73 18.22 5.14
N ILE A 116 6.48 18.04 4.05
CA ILE A 116 6.25 18.72 2.77
C ILE A 116 5.67 17.73 1.76
N TYR A 117 4.72 18.18 0.94
CA TYR A 117 4.27 17.44 -0.23
C TYR A 117 4.22 18.33 -1.48
N ALA A 118 4.35 17.69 -2.64
CA ALA A 118 4.29 18.33 -3.95
C ALA A 118 2.87 18.24 -4.54
N ALA A 119 2.34 19.38 -4.98
CA ALA A 119 1.04 19.48 -5.64
C ALA A 119 1.09 20.54 -6.76
N PRO A 120 0.03 20.66 -7.60
CA PRO A 120 0.00 21.70 -8.63
C PRO A 120 0.31 23.09 -8.05
N GLY A 121 1.29 23.78 -8.64
CA GLY A 121 1.69 25.12 -8.23
C GLY A 121 2.85 25.20 -7.25
N GLY A 122 3.32 24.09 -6.66
CA GLY A 122 4.53 24.11 -5.83
C GLY A 122 4.58 23.07 -4.71
N LEU A 123 5.33 23.41 -3.67
CA LEU A 123 5.46 22.63 -2.45
C LEU A 123 4.57 23.21 -1.37
N TYR A 124 3.92 22.31 -0.63
CA TYR A 124 2.94 22.66 0.39
C TYR A 124 3.22 21.87 1.67
N VAL A 125 2.70 22.38 2.77
CA VAL A 125 2.71 21.74 4.09
C VAL A 125 1.32 21.79 4.68
N ASN A 126 1.01 20.80 5.52
CA ASN A 126 -0.23 20.78 6.28
C ASN A 126 -0.12 21.78 7.43
N ILE A 127 -1.19 22.54 7.67
CA ILE A 127 -1.29 23.46 8.80
C ILE A 127 -2.14 22.79 9.87
N ASP A 128 -1.64 22.79 11.11
CA ASP A 128 -2.46 22.39 12.26
C ASP A 128 -3.45 23.52 12.54
N SER A 129 -4.68 23.33 12.07
CA SER A 129 -5.74 24.33 12.16
C SER A 129 -6.06 24.69 13.61
N GLN A 130 -6.05 23.71 14.51
CA GLN A 130 -6.36 23.93 15.92
C GLN A 130 -5.25 24.76 16.57
N VAL A 131 -3.98 24.39 16.34
CA VAL A 131 -2.84 25.14 16.89
C VAL A 131 -2.79 26.56 16.30
N LEU A 132 -3.12 26.73 15.01
CA LEU A 132 -3.18 28.06 14.39
C LEU A 132 -4.28 28.95 15.01
N VAL A 133 -5.49 28.41 15.23
CA VAL A 133 -6.59 29.13 15.89
C VAL A 133 -6.15 29.58 17.27
N ASP A 134 -5.61 28.66 18.07
CA ASP A 134 -5.18 28.91 19.45
C ASP A 134 -4.07 29.98 19.48
N ALA A 135 -3.04 29.85 18.65
CA ALA A 135 -1.93 30.81 18.57
C ALA A 135 -2.40 32.22 18.14
N ARG A 136 -3.38 32.31 17.23
CA ARG A 136 -3.96 33.59 16.82
C ARG A 136 -4.77 34.23 17.95
N GLU A 137 -5.60 33.45 18.64
CA GLU A 137 -6.49 33.93 19.70
C GLU A 137 -5.73 34.31 20.97
N ASP A 138 -4.67 33.59 21.33
CA ASP A 138 -3.79 33.91 22.45
C ASP A 138 -3.10 35.29 22.31
N ARG A 139 -3.03 35.82 21.09
CA ARG A 139 -2.50 37.16 20.80
C ARG A 139 -3.58 38.23 20.59
N ASP A 140 -4.86 37.88 20.76
CA ASP A 140 -6.02 38.72 20.45
C ASP A 140 -6.05 39.18 18.97
N TRP A 141 -5.59 38.34 18.04
CA TRP A 141 -5.55 38.70 16.63
C TRP A 141 -6.84 38.34 15.91
N SER A 142 -7.36 39.29 15.12
CA SER A 142 -8.40 38.96 14.15
C SER A 142 -7.81 38.26 12.92
N LEU A 143 -8.64 37.50 12.19
CA LEU A 143 -8.26 36.95 10.88
C LEU A 143 -7.69 38.02 9.92
N GLY A 144 -8.22 39.24 9.97
CA GLY A 144 -7.75 40.34 9.13
C GLY A 144 -6.37 40.84 9.51
N ARG A 145 -6.02 40.81 10.81
CA ARG A 145 -4.69 41.16 11.29
C ARG A 145 -3.67 40.13 10.84
N LEU A 146 -3.93 38.84 11.06
CA LEU A 146 -3.04 37.78 10.60
C LEU A 146 -2.86 37.80 9.07
N ALA A 147 -3.94 38.06 8.32
CA ALA A 147 -3.86 38.20 6.87
C ALA A 147 -2.94 39.35 6.42
N GLN A 148 -2.91 40.46 7.17
CA GLN A 148 -2.03 41.57 6.90
C GLN A 148 -0.56 41.23 7.17
N GLU A 149 -0.27 40.52 8.27
CA GLU A 149 1.09 40.07 8.59
C GLU A 149 1.63 39.14 7.51
N LEU A 150 0.83 38.16 7.07
CA LEU A 150 1.20 37.16 6.06
C LEU A 150 1.13 37.67 4.60
N GLY A 151 0.67 38.90 4.37
CA GLY A 151 0.44 39.41 3.01
C GLY A 151 -0.60 38.63 2.19
N VAL A 152 -1.53 37.90 2.83
CA VAL A 152 -2.58 37.09 2.19
C VAL A 152 -3.98 37.69 2.39
N SER A 153 -5.00 37.07 1.79
CA SER A 153 -6.38 37.50 2.01
C SER A 153 -6.92 36.98 3.35
N ARG A 154 -7.85 37.71 3.98
CA ARG A 154 -8.60 37.22 5.16
C ARG A 154 -9.25 35.86 4.92
N ARG A 155 -9.73 35.62 3.68
CA ARG A 155 -10.32 34.34 3.28
C ARG A 155 -9.29 33.20 3.26
N THR A 156 -8.04 33.51 2.94
CA THR A 156 -6.94 32.54 2.95
C THR A 156 -6.64 32.08 4.38
N VAL A 157 -6.53 33.03 5.33
CA VAL A 157 -6.33 32.69 6.74
C VAL A 157 -7.49 31.85 7.27
N SER A 158 -8.74 32.23 6.98
CA SER A 158 -9.91 31.42 7.33
C SER A 158 -9.78 29.99 6.83
N LYS A 159 -9.31 29.80 5.60
CA LYS A 159 -9.13 28.46 5.03
C LYS A 159 -8.04 27.67 5.75
N TYR A 160 -6.95 28.30 6.18
CA TYR A 160 -5.92 27.61 6.99
C TYR A 160 -6.50 27.13 8.32
N GLU A 161 -7.29 27.97 9.00
CA GLU A 161 -8.04 27.58 10.20
C GLU A 161 -9.15 26.53 9.93
N ASP A 162 -9.60 26.41 8.68
CA ASP A 162 -10.50 25.34 8.22
C ASP A 162 -9.74 24.06 7.79
N GLY A 163 -8.41 23.98 7.98
CA GLY A 163 -7.58 22.81 7.66
C GLY A 163 -6.99 22.79 6.25
N MET A 164 -6.91 23.94 5.56
CA MET A 164 -6.26 24.04 4.26
C MET A 164 -4.73 24.10 4.39
N ASN A 165 -4.06 23.47 3.43
CA ASN A 165 -2.61 23.46 3.31
C ASN A 165 -2.04 24.81 2.82
N ALA A 166 -0.83 25.15 3.25
CA ALA A 166 -0.14 26.38 2.89
C ALA A 166 1.10 26.08 2.03
N SER A 167 1.58 27.07 1.28
CA SER A 167 2.90 26.93 0.65
C SER A 167 3.98 26.93 1.72
N VAL A 168 5.15 26.36 1.40
CA VAL A 168 6.29 26.31 2.33
C VAL A 168 6.68 27.73 2.82
N GLU A 169 6.61 28.73 1.93
CA GLU A 169 6.94 30.12 2.30
C GLU A 169 5.95 30.69 3.32
N VAL A 170 4.65 30.48 3.12
CA VAL A 170 3.61 30.99 4.04
C VAL A 170 3.68 30.26 5.39
N ALA A 171 4.00 28.97 5.38
CA ALA A 171 4.15 28.21 6.62
C ALA A 171 5.36 28.65 7.44
N ALA A 172 6.50 28.90 6.79
CA ALA A 172 7.67 29.47 7.46
C ALA A 172 7.34 30.84 8.08
N GLU A 173 6.61 31.69 7.36
CA GLU A 173 6.17 32.99 7.87
C GLU A 173 5.20 32.87 9.05
N LEU A 174 4.29 31.89 9.01
CA LEU A 174 3.41 31.56 10.14
C LEU A 174 4.21 31.16 11.39
N GLU A 175 5.17 30.24 11.25
CA GLU A 175 6.01 29.78 12.35
C GLU A 175 6.88 30.93 12.91
N ASP A 176 7.44 31.78 12.05
CA ASP A 176 8.21 32.97 12.45
C ASP A 176 7.35 33.99 13.20
N VAL A 177 6.12 34.23 12.72
CA VAL A 177 5.18 35.15 13.36
C VAL A 177 4.85 34.63 14.75
N PHE A 178 4.47 33.36 14.88
CA PHE A 178 3.94 32.81 16.13
C PHE A 178 4.99 32.25 17.09
N ASP A 179 6.23 32.02 16.63
CA ASP A 179 7.30 31.33 17.36
C ASP A 179 6.83 29.96 17.90
N ALA A 180 6.09 29.23 17.05
CA ALA A 180 5.46 27.96 17.39
C ALA A 180 5.44 27.03 16.16
N PRO A 181 5.55 25.71 16.34
CA PRO A 181 5.36 24.75 15.25
C PRO A 181 3.87 24.71 14.88
N LEU A 182 3.53 25.26 13.72
CA LEU A 182 2.15 25.35 13.23
C LEU A 182 1.87 24.35 12.09
N THR A 183 2.86 23.55 11.74
CA THR A 183 2.79 22.56 10.69
C THR A 183 2.55 21.15 11.25
N SER A 184 1.80 20.34 10.51
CA SER A 184 1.58 18.93 10.83
C SER A 184 2.22 18.01 9.77
N PRO A 185 2.61 16.77 10.15
CA PRO A 185 3.18 15.84 9.19
C PRO A 185 2.22 15.42 8.08
N VAL A 186 2.79 14.96 6.96
CA VAL A 186 2.04 14.35 5.87
C VAL A 186 1.77 12.89 6.23
N GLU A 187 0.49 12.53 6.35
CA GLU A 187 0.07 11.16 6.64
C GLU A 187 0.32 10.25 5.43
N VAL A 188 1.41 9.48 5.47
CA VAL A 188 1.76 8.51 4.42
C VAL A 188 1.13 7.14 4.68
N LEU A 189 1.14 6.67 5.93
CA LEU A 189 0.84 5.28 6.31
C LEU A 189 -0.62 5.00 6.64
N ASP A 190 -1.37 5.93 7.22
CA ASP A 190 -2.79 5.72 7.57
C ASP A 190 -3.75 6.00 6.39
N GLY A 191 -3.23 5.83 5.17
CA GLY A 191 -3.90 6.17 3.94
C GLY A 191 -3.91 7.68 3.78
N ALA A 192 -3.12 8.18 2.82
CA ALA A 192 -3.09 9.59 2.44
C ALA A 192 -4.43 10.12 1.89
N GLY A 193 -5.60 9.70 2.41
CA GLY A 193 -6.94 10.09 1.98
C GLY A 193 -7.20 11.58 2.08
N GLU A 194 -6.54 12.28 3.00
CA GLU A 194 -6.65 13.74 3.13
C GLU A 194 -5.84 14.50 2.08
N VAL A 195 -4.72 13.92 1.61
CA VAL A 195 -3.85 14.51 0.57
C VAL A 195 -4.17 14.00 -0.83
N ARG A 196 -4.78 12.81 -0.91
CA ARG A 196 -5.46 12.29 -2.10
C ARG A 196 -6.66 13.19 -2.31
N GLU A 197 -6.65 13.99 -3.38
CA GLU A 197 -7.88 14.60 -3.87
C GLU A 197 -8.92 13.50 -4.11
N GLY A 198 -9.81 13.23 -3.14
CA GLY A 198 -11.13 12.60 -3.23
C GLY A 198 -11.35 11.38 -4.14
N ASP A 199 -10.32 10.77 -4.72
CA ASP A 199 -10.48 9.76 -5.76
C ASP A 199 -10.97 8.48 -5.08
N PRO A 200 -12.17 7.98 -5.42
CA PRO A 200 -12.64 6.71 -4.88
C PRO A 200 -11.65 5.60 -5.24
N THR A 201 -11.65 4.53 -4.44
CA THR A 201 -10.94 3.30 -4.83
C THR A 201 -11.46 2.88 -6.20
N PRO A 202 -10.58 2.66 -7.20
CA PRO A 202 -11.01 2.24 -8.53
C PRO A 202 -11.79 0.92 -8.49
N GLU A 203 -12.78 0.77 -9.37
CA GLU A 203 -13.55 -0.47 -9.50
C GLU A 203 -12.67 -1.67 -9.86
N ASP A 204 -13.15 -2.87 -9.52
CA ASP A 204 -12.48 -4.12 -9.86
C ASP A 204 -12.42 -4.34 -11.38
N PRO A 205 -11.35 -4.99 -11.88
CA PRO A 205 -11.31 -5.44 -13.26
C PRO A 205 -12.33 -6.56 -13.48
N ALA A 206 -12.70 -6.76 -14.75
CA ALA A 206 -13.50 -7.93 -15.11
C ALA A 206 -12.72 -9.22 -14.80
N ALA A 207 -13.40 -10.21 -14.22
CA ALA A 207 -12.80 -11.51 -13.98
C ALA A 207 -12.38 -12.17 -15.31
N ASP A 208 -11.25 -12.86 -15.29
CA ASP A 208 -10.86 -13.77 -16.37
C ASP A 208 -11.87 -14.94 -16.42
N PRO A 209 -12.45 -15.28 -17.59
CA PRO A 209 -13.38 -16.41 -17.71
C PRO A 209 -12.85 -17.73 -17.15
N ASP A 210 -11.53 -17.94 -17.19
CA ASP A 210 -10.92 -19.16 -16.63
C ASP A 210 -10.98 -19.20 -15.09
N ASP A 211 -11.04 -18.03 -14.45
CA ASP A 211 -11.05 -17.85 -13.00
C ASP A 211 -12.49 -17.79 -12.42
N GLU A 212 -13.52 -17.57 -13.26
CA GLU A 212 -14.93 -17.49 -12.86
C GLU A 212 -15.42 -18.68 -11.99
N PRO A 213 -15.10 -19.95 -12.29
CA PRO A 213 -15.56 -21.07 -11.47
C PRO A 213 -14.96 -21.03 -10.05
N VAL A 214 -13.71 -20.61 -9.92
CA VAL A 214 -13.03 -20.50 -8.62
C VAL A 214 -13.61 -19.32 -7.83
N ILE A 215 -13.80 -18.18 -8.49
CA ILE A 215 -14.43 -17.00 -7.90
C ILE A 215 -15.83 -17.35 -7.39
N ALA A 216 -16.65 -18.03 -8.19
CA ALA A 216 -18.01 -18.42 -7.82
C ALA A 216 -18.04 -19.31 -6.57
N VAL A 217 -17.09 -20.23 -6.41
CA VAL A 217 -16.97 -21.04 -5.19
C VAL A 217 -16.59 -20.16 -3.99
N LEU A 218 -15.57 -19.32 -4.13
CA LEU A 218 -15.12 -18.44 -3.03
C LEU A 218 -16.23 -17.47 -2.58
N THR A 219 -17.00 -16.92 -3.52
CA THR A 219 -18.17 -16.09 -3.19
C THR A 219 -19.25 -16.90 -2.49
N ARG A 220 -19.53 -18.14 -2.95
CA ARG A 220 -20.53 -19.02 -2.31
C ARG A 220 -20.19 -19.33 -0.85
N VAL A 221 -18.92 -19.51 -0.53
CA VAL A 221 -18.47 -19.82 0.83
C VAL A 221 -18.34 -18.57 1.72
N GLY A 222 -18.64 -17.38 1.19
CA GLY A 222 -18.77 -16.14 1.97
C GLY A 222 -17.56 -15.20 1.93
N TYR A 223 -16.73 -15.27 0.89
CA TYR A 223 -15.73 -14.23 0.60
C TYR A 223 -16.31 -13.18 -0.35
N ASP A 224 -15.99 -11.90 -0.12
CA ASP A 224 -16.03 -10.90 -1.18
C ASP A 224 -14.75 -11.06 -2.03
N VAL A 225 -14.91 -11.29 -3.33
CA VAL A 225 -13.80 -11.76 -4.18
C VAL A 225 -13.47 -10.70 -5.22
N HIS A 226 -12.27 -10.15 -5.12
CA HIS A 226 -11.77 -9.08 -5.96
C HIS A 226 -10.75 -9.62 -6.98
N PRO A 227 -11.07 -9.66 -8.28
CA PRO A 227 -10.13 -10.04 -9.32
C PRO A 227 -8.94 -9.08 -9.43
N THR A 228 -7.79 -9.59 -9.87
CA THR A 228 -6.55 -8.81 -9.98
C THR A 228 -5.87 -9.05 -11.32
N ASP A 229 -5.44 -7.97 -11.97
CA ASP A 229 -4.78 -8.04 -13.28
C ASP A 229 -3.25 -8.00 -13.18
N ARG A 230 -2.72 -7.43 -12.09
CA ARG A 230 -1.29 -7.08 -11.96
C ARG A 230 -0.76 -7.51 -10.60
N ALA A 231 -1.08 -8.73 -10.18
CA ALA A 231 -0.60 -9.34 -8.95
C ALA A 231 -0.03 -10.75 -9.20
N PRO A 232 0.77 -11.29 -8.26
CA PRO A 232 1.16 -12.71 -8.31
C PRO A 232 -0.04 -13.64 -8.08
N PHE A 233 -1.16 -13.17 -7.57
CA PHE A 233 -2.42 -13.91 -7.48
C PHE A 233 -3.40 -13.44 -8.57
N LYS A 234 -4.50 -14.17 -8.77
CA LYS A 234 -5.60 -13.83 -9.69
C LYS A 234 -6.77 -13.16 -9.00
N ALA A 235 -6.95 -13.39 -7.71
CA ALA A 235 -7.95 -12.71 -6.89
C ALA A 235 -7.52 -12.58 -5.43
N VAL A 236 -8.11 -11.60 -4.74
CA VAL A 236 -8.09 -11.47 -3.28
C VAL A 236 -9.50 -11.75 -2.77
N GLY A 237 -9.65 -12.71 -1.86
CA GLY A 237 -10.90 -12.97 -1.14
C GLY A 237 -10.87 -12.28 0.21
N GLU A 238 -11.70 -11.27 0.43
CA GLU A 238 -11.93 -10.67 1.74
C GLU A 238 -12.98 -11.46 2.51
N ALA A 239 -12.67 -11.82 3.75
CA ALA A 239 -13.61 -12.55 4.57
C ALA A 239 -14.52 -11.58 5.33
N GLU A 240 -15.84 -11.76 5.23
CA GLU A 240 -16.79 -10.95 6.00
C GLU A 240 -16.73 -11.24 7.52
N ARG A 241 -16.24 -12.43 7.90
CA ARG A 241 -16.17 -12.89 9.29
C ARG A 241 -14.81 -12.57 9.91
N THR A 242 -14.82 -11.94 11.08
CA THR A 242 -13.63 -11.53 11.84
C THR A 242 -12.66 -12.67 12.19
N ASN A 243 -13.12 -13.92 12.21
CA ASN A 243 -12.30 -15.10 12.53
C ASN A 243 -11.75 -15.83 11.30
N THR A 244 -12.05 -15.33 10.10
CA THR A 244 -11.60 -15.93 8.84
C THR A 244 -10.55 -15.01 8.23
N ALA A 245 -9.39 -15.55 7.88
CA ALA A 245 -8.35 -14.78 7.21
C ALA A 245 -8.73 -14.54 5.73
N SER A 246 -8.42 -13.36 5.20
CA SER A 246 -8.48 -13.09 3.76
C SER A 246 -7.55 -14.04 3.00
N MET A 247 -7.80 -14.18 1.69
CA MET A 247 -7.18 -15.21 0.85
C MET A 247 -6.56 -14.62 -0.41
N LEU A 248 -5.40 -15.14 -0.80
CA LEU A 248 -4.80 -14.93 -2.11
C LEU A 248 -5.05 -16.19 -2.94
N THR A 249 -5.69 -16.01 -4.09
CA THR A 249 -6.05 -17.13 -4.96
C THR A 249 -5.31 -17.05 -6.28
N GLY A 250 -4.59 -18.11 -6.62
CA GLY A 250 -3.97 -18.32 -7.91
C GLY A 250 -4.66 -19.45 -8.65
N HIS A 251 -4.63 -19.41 -9.97
CA HIS A 251 -5.25 -20.45 -10.78
C HIS A 251 -4.54 -20.57 -12.13
N SER A 252 -4.09 -21.79 -12.44
CA SER A 252 -3.52 -22.19 -13.74
C SER A 252 -3.22 -23.70 -13.74
N SER A 253 -2.81 -24.24 -14.89
CA SER A 253 -2.07 -25.50 -14.91
C SER A 253 -0.79 -25.40 -14.08
N PHE A 254 -0.39 -26.52 -13.46
CA PHE A 254 0.75 -26.54 -12.52
C PHE A 254 2.09 -26.77 -13.24
N ASP A 255 2.70 -25.67 -13.67
CA ASP A 255 4.03 -25.64 -14.28
C ASP A 255 5.07 -24.94 -13.37
N ARG A 256 6.29 -24.72 -13.88
CA ARG A 256 7.34 -24.00 -13.13
C ARG A 256 6.96 -22.56 -12.81
N THR A 257 6.11 -21.93 -13.63
CA THR A 257 5.64 -20.56 -13.42
C THR A 257 4.62 -20.53 -12.29
N ALA A 258 3.69 -21.48 -12.28
CA ALA A 258 2.71 -21.68 -11.21
C ALA A 258 3.39 -21.98 -9.88
N GLU A 259 4.43 -22.84 -9.86
CA GLU A 259 5.22 -23.09 -8.66
C GLU A 259 5.88 -21.80 -8.14
N LYS A 260 6.54 -21.03 -9.02
CA LYS A 260 7.15 -19.75 -8.63
C LYS A 260 6.10 -18.77 -8.10
N ARG A 261 4.91 -18.77 -8.69
CA ARG A 261 3.79 -17.92 -8.29
C ARG A 261 3.27 -18.32 -6.91
N ALA A 262 3.10 -19.61 -6.65
CA ALA A 262 2.70 -20.15 -5.36
C ALA A 262 3.71 -19.80 -4.24
N ARG A 263 5.02 -19.85 -4.51
CA ARG A 263 6.04 -19.38 -3.55
C ARG A 263 5.90 -17.90 -3.19
N ILE A 264 5.78 -17.04 -4.23
CA ILE A 264 5.57 -15.60 -4.03
C ILE A 264 4.28 -15.35 -3.25
N MET A 265 3.19 -16.06 -3.56
CA MET A 265 1.94 -15.95 -2.83
C MET A 265 2.08 -16.37 -1.37
N SER A 266 2.85 -17.41 -1.06
CA SER A 266 3.11 -17.80 0.33
C SER A 266 3.84 -16.67 1.07
N SER A 267 4.91 -16.17 0.47
CA SER A 267 5.73 -15.10 1.06
C SER A 267 4.95 -13.79 1.26
N VAL A 268 4.15 -13.38 0.27
CA VAL A 268 3.24 -12.23 0.41
C VAL A 268 2.19 -12.51 1.48
N GLY A 269 1.58 -13.69 1.47
CA GLY A 269 0.54 -14.07 2.44
C GLY A 269 1.02 -14.05 3.89
N ALA A 270 2.26 -14.49 4.15
CA ALA A 270 2.89 -14.39 5.46
C ALA A 270 2.99 -12.91 5.94
N VAL A 271 3.34 -12.00 5.03
CA VAL A 271 3.45 -10.56 5.30
C VAL A 271 2.10 -9.88 5.42
N THR A 272 1.10 -10.26 4.63
CA THR A 272 -0.24 -9.65 4.63
C THR A 272 -1.22 -10.37 5.57
N ARG A 273 -0.78 -11.42 6.28
CA ARG A 273 -1.64 -12.23 7.18
C ARG A 273 -2.81 -12.89 6.43
N THR A 274 -2.59 -13.24 5.16
CA THR A 274 -3.58 -13.89 4.31
C THR A 274 -3.19 -15.34 4.04
N ARG A 275 -4.18 -16.20 3.84
CA ARG A 275 -3.97 -17.58 3.37
C ARG A 275 -3.72 -17.58 1.86
N SER A 276 -2.99 -18.57 1.36
CA SER A 276 -2.69 -18.69 -0.06
C SER A 276 -3.16 -20.02 -0.61
N VAL A 277 -3.98 -19.98 -1.66
CA VAL A 277 -4.50 -21.16 -2.36
C VAL A 277 -4.18 -21.06 -3.84
N TYR A 278 -3.70 -22.15 -4.41
CA TYR A 278 -3.46 -22.27 -5.84
C TYR A 278 -4.29 -23.41 -6.42
N VAL A 279 -5.27 -23.05 -7.24
CA VAL A 279 -6.15 -24.01 -7.91
C VAL A 279 -5.49 -24.52 -9.18
N VAL A 280 -5.43 -25.84 -9.34
CA VAL A 280 -4.77 -26.52 -10.47
C VAL A 280 -5.68 -27.60 -11.06
N ASP A 281 -5.42 -28.01 -12.30
CA ASP A 281 -6.12 -29.16 -12.89
C ASP A 281 -5.69 -30.49 -12.26
N ARG A 282 -4.41 -30.57 -11.86
CA ARG A 282 -3.83 -31.73 -11.21
C ARG A 282 -2.65 -31.33 -10.33
N ALA A 283 -2.66 -31.79 -9.09
CA ALA A 283 -1.57 -31.56 -8.13
C ALA A 283 -0.62 -32.77 -8.08
N THR A 284 0.67 -32.52 -7.93
CA THR A 284 1.70 -33.57 -7.72
C THR A 284 2.27 -33.56 -6.30
N ARG A 285 1.82 -32.62 -5.47
CA ARG A 285 2.18 -32.37 -4.07
C ARG A 285 1.06 -31.56 -3.42
N ASP A 286 1.04 -31.49 -2.10
CA ASP A 286 -0.05 -30.84 -1.36
C ASP A 286 0.09 -29.33 -1.27
N ASN A 287 1.31 -28.80 -1.17
CA ASN A 287 1.54 -27.36 -1.07
C ASN A 287 2.87 -26.94 -1.71
N VAL A 288 3.08 -25.62 -1.76
CA VAL A 288 4.37 -24.99 -2.06
C VAL A 288 4.68 -23.93 -1.02
N GLU A 289 5.59 -24.24 -0.09
CA GLU A 289 6.11 -23.33 0.95
C GLU A 289 5.01 -22.67 1.80
N GLY A 290 3.81 -23.27 1.89
CA GLY A 290 2.64 -22.70 2.60
C GLY A 290 1.49 -22.20 1.70
N THR A 291 1.64 -22.25 0.37
CA THR A 291 0.50 -22.11 -0.54
C THR A 291 -0.11 -23.49 -0.81
N ALA A 292 -1.36 -23.71 -0.39
CA ALA A 292 -2.06 -24.97 -0.63
C ALA A 292 -2.34 -25.17 -2.12
N LEU A 293 -2.03 -26.36 -2.65
CA LEU A 293 -2.42 -26.76 -4.00
C LEU A 293 -3.74 -27.53 -3.90
N VAL A 294 -4.75 -27.06 -4.63
CA VAL A 294 -6.09 -27.64 -4.60
C VAL A 294 -6.53 -27.94 -6.02
N GLU A 295 -7.01 -29.16 -6.28
CA GLU A 295 -7.50 -29.50 -7.61
C GLU A 295 -8.87 -28.85 -7.86
N ARG A 296 -9.18 -28.52 -9.12
CA ARG A 296 -10.47 -27.92 -9.51
C ARG A 296 -11.69 -28.73 -9.02
N GLU A 297 -11.58 -30.05 -9.03
CA GLU A 297 -12.66 -30.91 -8.57
C GLU A 297 -12.86 -30.88 -7.06
N GLU A 298 -11.79 -30.64 -6.30
CA GLU A 298 -11.82 -30.57 -4.84
C GLU A 298 -12.43 -29.27 -4.37
N ILE A 299 -11.98 -28.14 -4.94
CA ILE A 299 -12.54 -26.82 -4.60
C ILE A 299 -14.04 -26.75 -4.95
N ALA A 300 -14.48 -27.38 -6.05
CA ALA A 300 -15.89 -27.38 -6.43
C ALA A 300 -16.82 -28.05 -5.40
N ARG A 301 -16.30 -28.98 -4.59
CA ARG A 301 -17.04 -29.72 -3.55
C ARG A 301 -17.13 -28.98 -2.22
N VAL A 302 -16.40 -27.88 -2.04
CA VAL A 302 -16.42 -27.08 -0.81
C VAL A 302 -17.80 -26.44 -0.65
N GLU A 303 -18.47 -26.69 0.48
CA GLU A 303 -19.83 -26.20 0.72
C GLU A 303 -19.82 -24.90 1.53
N ASP A 304 -18.88 -24.75 2.47
CA ASP A 304 -18.77 -23.57 3.33
C ASP A 304 -17.32 -23.14 3.65
N ALA A 305 -17.19 -22.07 4.45
CA ALA A 305 -15.90 -21.50 4.81
C ALA A 305 -15.06 -22.41 5.73
N ASP A 306 -15.69 -23.24 6.56
CA ASP A 306 -14.99 -24.16 7.44
C ASP A 306 -14.44 -25.34 6.61
N ASP A 307 -15.22 -25.87 5.65
CA ASP A 307 -14.73 -26.86 4.67
C ASP A 307 -13.50 -26.35 3.92
N LEU A 308 -13.54 -25.09 3.44
CA LEU A 308 -12.43 -24.50 2.72
C LEU A 308 -11.21 -24.34 3.63
N ARG A 309 -11.45 -23.90 4.88
CA ARG A 309 -10.40 -23.70 5.87
C ARG A 309 -9.68 -25.01 6.16
N ASP A 310 -10.45 -26.09 6.36
CA ASP A 310 -9.94 -27.41 6.71
C ASP A 310 -9.20 -28.02 5.52
N LEU A 311 -9.74 -27.91 4.30
CA LEU A 311 -9.05 -28.33 3.09
C LEU A 311 -7.69 -27.65 2.92
N ILE A 312 -7.61 -26.34 3.16
CA ILE A 312 -6.34 -25.60 3.07
C ILE A 312 -5.37 -26.05 4.18
N GLN A 313 -5.89 -26.23 5.39
CA GLN A 313 -5.09 -26.61 6.54
C GLN A 313 -4.49 -28.01 6.37
N ASP A 314 -5.28 -28.98 5.90
CA ASP A 314 -4.82 -30.34 5.59
C ASP A 314 -3.68 -30.35 4.57
N ARG A 315 -3.61 -29.36 3.67
CA ARG A 315 -2.52 -29.26 2.68
C ARG A 315 -1.23 -28.68 3.25
N VAL A 316 -1.35 -27.76 4.20
CA VAL A 316 -0.21 -26.98 4.74
C VAL A 316 0.38 -27.65 5.98
N ASP A 317 -0.45 -28.29 6.82
CA ASP A 317 0.00 -28.94 8.06
C ASP A 317 0.72 -30.29 7.81
N THR A 318 0.58 -30.88 6.61
CA THR A 318 1.28 -32.12 6.23
C THR A 318 2.81 -31.97 6.16
N ASP A 319 3.35 -30.74 6.12
CA ASP A 319 4.80 -30.48 6.16
C ASP A 319 5.39 -30.40 7.59
N VAL A 320 4.58 -30.57 8.64
CA VAL A 320 5.03 -30.48 10.06
C VAL A 320 5.33 -31.85 10.68
N GLU A 321 5.56 -32.91 9.88
CA GLU A 321 6.22 -34.11 10.42
C GLU A 321 7.69 -33.78 10.76
N GLU A 322 7.96 -33.51 12.04
CA GLU A 322 9.29 -33.26 12.59
C GLU A 322 10.29 -34.34 12.13
N PRO A 323 11.52 -33.97 11.73
CA PRO A 323 12.56 -34.96 11.53
C PRO A 323 12.91 -35.59 12.89
N ALA A 324 12.83 -36.92 12.93
CA ALA A 324 13.21 -37.75 14.07
C ALA A 324 14.68 -37.60 14.52
#